data_AF-A0A0S8KYI8-F1
#
_entry.id   AF-A0A0S8KYI8-F1
#
_cell.length_a   1.000
_cell.length_b   1.000
_cell.length_c   1.000
_cell.angle_alpha   90.00
_cell.angle_beta   90.00
_cell.angle_gamma   90.00
#
_symmetry.space_group_name_H-M   'P 1'
#
loop_
_entity.id
_entity.type
_entity.pdbx_description
1 polymer ?
#
loop_
_entity_poly.entity_id
_entity_poly.type
_entity_poly.pdbx_seq_one_letter_code
_entity_poly.pdbx_strand_id
1 'polypeptide(L)'
;MIENLLEGLKDQIGSQILDKTDIPSEQLPGILSVIGDATKTEVKNSMLGGGLSTVMNLFSNKPNNAGADLLQSSITQGIVSGLIQKIGLKSTTASVIAEVVVPILMDLITKKNNETPDDDPSPLNTLFGGDDIQGDPGGNLFNNLLNLKK
;
A
#
# COMPACT_ATOMS: atom_id res chain seq x y z
N MET A 1 10.17 5.81 -1.80
CA MET A 1 10.62 4.72 -0.90
C MET A 1 9.82 3.43 -1.01
N ILE A 2 8.50 3.48 -1.20
CA ILE A 2 7.71 2.27 -1.48
C ILE A 2 8.16 1.60 -2.78
N GLU A 3 8.70 2.38 -3.73
CA GLU A 3 9.25 1.93 -4.99
C GLU A 3 10.39 0.90 -4.79
N ASN A 4 11.26 1.10 -3.79
CA ASN A 4 12.32 0.13 -3.47
C ASN A 4 11.74 -1.19 -2.93
N LEU A 5 10.62 -1.13 -2.19
CA LEU A 5 9.91 -2.36 -1.78
C LEU A 5 9.24 -3.04 -2.97
N LEU A 6 8.71 -2.27 -3.92
CA LEU A 6 8.12 -2.79 -5.16
C LEU A 6 9.17 -3.42 -6.09
N GLU A 7 10.40 -2.93 -6.08
CA GLU A 7 11.54 -3.58 -6.75
C GLU A 7 11.84 -4.94 -6.11
N GLY A 8 11.97 -5.01 -4.78
CA GLY A 8 12.14 -6.28 -4.08
C GLY A 8 10.97 -7.25 -4.26
N LEU A 9 9.75 -6.71 -4.37
CA LEU A 9 8.55 -7.47 -4.68
C LEU A 9 8.63 -8.06 -6.09
N LYS A 10 8.99 -7.25 -7.11
CA LYS A 10 9.16 -7.68 -8.51
C LYS A 10 10.06 -8.89 -8.64
N ASP A 11 11.20 -8.89 -7.94
CA ASP A 11 12.16 -9.99 -7.99
C ASP A 11 11.59 -11.30 -7.42
N GLN A 12 10.66 -11.22 -6.47
CA GLN A 12 10.04 -12.39 -5.85
C GLN A 12 8.80 -12.91 -6.59
N ILE A 13 8.01 -12.01 -7.21
CA ILE A 13 6.72 -12.36 -7.83
C ILE A 13 6.77 -12.45 -9.34
N GLY A 14 7.81 -11.89 -9.99
CA GLY A 14 7.87 -11.77 -11.44
C GLY A 14 7.70 -13.11 -12.16
N SER A 15 8.46 -14.12 -11.77
CA SER A 15 8.32 -15.48 -12.32
C SER A 15 6.99 -16.12 -11.93
N GLN A 16 6.57 -15.99 -10.66
CA GLN A 16 5.34 -16.63 -10.17
C GLN A 16 4.08 -16.12 -10.88
N ILE A 17 4.01 -14.82 -11.18
CA ILE A 17 2.89 -14.25 -11.91
C ILE A 17 2.90 -14.75 -13.35
N LEU A 18 4.05 -14.74 -14.03
CA LEU A 18 4.17 -15.24 -15.40
C LEU A 18 3.85 -16.74 -15.51
N ASP A 19 4.18 -17.52 -14.48
CA ASP A 19 3.90 -18.96 -14.45
C ASP A 19 2.41 -19.27 -14.17
N LYS A 20 1.72 -18.41 -13.41
CA LYS A 20 0.33 -18.63 -12.97
C LYS A 20 -0.71 -17.90 -13.82
N THR A 21 -0.29 -17.02 -14.71
CA THR A 21 -1.18 -16.18 -15.50
C THR A 21 -0.68 -16.01 -16.92
N ASP A 22 -1.60 -15.82 -17.87
CA ASP A 22 -1.25 -15.58 -19.28
C ASP A 22 -0.82 -14.13 -19.57
N ILE A 23 -0.34 -13.39 -18.57
CA ILE A 23 0.04 -12.00 -18.77
C ILE A 23 1.37 -11.89 -19.54
N PRO A 24 1.51 -10.94 -20.46
CA PRO A 24 2.78 -10.62 -21.08
C PRO A 24 3.72 -9.94 -20.07
N SER A 25 5.02 -10.23 -20.16
CA SER A 25 6.05 -9.67 -19.25
C SER A 25 6.11 -8.14 -19.25
N GLU A 26 5.71 -7.53 -20.37
CA GLU A 26 5.60 -6.10 -20.60
C GLU A 26 4.55 -5.43 -19.70
N GLN A 27 3.57 -6.19 -19.19
CA GLN A 27 2.56 -5.69 -18.25
C GLN A 27 3.02 -5.72 -16.78
N LEU A 28 4.08 -6.46 -16.45
CA LEU A 28 4.57 -6.58 -15.05
C LEU A 28 4.85 -5.22 -14.40
N PRO A 29 5.55 -4.26 -15.04
CA PRO A 29 5.79 -2.94 -14.45
C PRO A 29 4.48 -2.20 -14.12
N GLY A 30 3.48 -2.28 -15.01
CA GLY A 30 2.17 -1.67 -14.80
C GLY A 30 1.42 -2.31 -13.63
N ILE A 31 1.45 -3.64 -13.55
CA ILE A 31 0.86 -4.40 -12.44
C ILE A 31 1.47 -4.00 -11.10
N LEU A 32 2.80 -3.94 -11.02
CA LEU A 32 3.53 -3.50 -9.83
C LEU A 32 3.17 -2.07 -9.42
N SER A 33 3.07 -1.15 -10.39
CA SER A 33 2.64 0.22 -10.13
C SER A 33 1.23 0.26 -9.54
N VAL A 34 0.30 -0.52 -10.08
CA VAL A 34 -1.08 -0.60 -9.57
C VAL A 34 -1.13 -1.18 -8.17
N ILE A 35 -0.34 -2.21 -7.88
CA ILE A 35 -0.23 -2.80 -6.55
C ILE A 35 0.26 -1.76 -5.53
N GLY A 36 1.32 -1.04 -5.89
CA GLY A 36 1.88 0.05 -5.08
C GLY A 36 0.86 1.15 -4.81
N ASP A 37 0.20 1.64 -5.86
CA ASP A 37 -0.82 2.68 -5.79
C ASP A 37 -1.97 2.27 -4.87
N ALA A 38 -2.56 1.09 -5.10
CA ALA A 38 -3.71 0.60 -4.33
C ALA A 38 -3.35 0.45 -2.84
N THR A 39 -2.18 -0.13 -2.55
CA THR A 39 -1.71 -0.28 -1.18
C THR A 39 -1.48 1.07 -0.52
N LYS A 40 -0.83 2.01 -1.23
CA LYS A 40 -0.58 3.37 -0.76
C LYS A 40 -1.90 4.09 -0.47
N THR A 41 -2.89 3.98 -1.35
CA THR A 41 -4.22 4.59 -1.17
C THR A 41 -4.93 4.05 0.07
N GLU A 42 -5.05 2.73 0.22
CA GLU A 42 -5.81 2.14 1.34
C GLU A 42 -5.12 2.39 2.69
N VAL A 43 -3.79 2.27 2.75
CA VAL A 43 -3.04 2.55 3.98
C VAL A 43 -3.14 4.03 4.36
N LYS A 44 -2.97 4.95 3.40
CA LYS A 44 -3.14 6.39 3.65
C LYS A 44 -4.56 6.72 4.13
N ASN A 45 -5.58 6.17 3.48
CA ASN A 45 -6.98 6.40 3.88
C ASN A 45 -7.21 5.94 5.32
N SER A 46 -6.66 4.79 5.71
CA SER A 46 -6.70 4.30 7.09
C SER A 46 -6.00 5.26 8.05
N MET A 47 -4.78 5.70 7.74
CA MET A 47 -4.02 6.65 8.57
C MET A 47 -4.76 7.98 8.75
N LEU A 48 -5.28 8.56 7.66
CA LEU A 48 -6.03 9.83 7.67
C LEU A 48 -7.36 9.70 8.43
N GLY A 49 -7.99 8.53 8.42
CA GLY A 49 -9.19 8.22 9.20
C GLY A 49 -8.94 8.00 10.69
N GLY A 50 -7.72 8.20 11.19
CA GLY A 50 -7.34 7.93 12.58
C GLY A 50 -6.96 6.46 12.85
N GLY A 51 -6.84 5.65 11.80
CA GLY A 51 -6.50 4.22 11.85
C GLY A 51 -5.01 3.91 11.96
N LEU A 52 -4.18 4.81 12.50
CA LEU A 52 -2.73 4.55 12.61
C LEU A 52 -2.45 3.27 13.41
N SER A 53 -3.17 3.03 14.51
CA SER A 53 -3.01 1.80 15.30
C SER A 53 -3.40 0.54 14.52
N THR A 54 -4.40 0.64 13.64
CA THR A 54 -4.79 -0.43 12.71
C THR A 54 -3.67 -0.74 11.72
N VAL A 55 -3.07 0.30 11.14
CA VAL A 55 -1.95 0.20 10.19
C VAL A 55 -0.71 -0.40 10.87
N MET A 56 -0.38 0.07 12.08
CA MET A 56 0.70 -0.50 12.88
C MET A 56 0.48 -1.97 13.22
N ASN A 57 -0.76 -2.35 13.57
CA ASN A 57 -1.08 -3.75 13.87
C ASN A 57 -0.98 -4.64 12.61
N LEU A 58 -1.49 -4.19 11.46
CA LEU A 58 -1.42 -4.93 10.20
C LEU A 58 0.03 -5.23 9.78
N PHE A 59 0.91 -4.25 9.91
CA PHE A 59 2.31 -4.39 9.52
C PHE A 59 3.23 -4.74 10.70
N SER A 60 2.71 -5.51 11.66
CA SER A 60 3.47 -6.04 12.79
C SER A 60 3.54 -7.56 12.74
N ASN A 61 4.43 -8.16 13.54
CA ASN A 61 4.45 -9.62 13.74
C ASN A 61 3.35 -10.12 14.70
N LYS A 62 2.42 -9.25 15.10
CA LYS A 62 1.34 -9.60 16.04
C LYS A 62 0.14 -10.12 15.24
N PRO A 63 -0.74 -10.93 15.87
CA PRO A 63 -2.02 -11.25 15.27
C PRO A 63 -2.79 -9.98 14.91
N ASN A 64 -3.40 -9.99 13.72
CA ASN A 64 -4.27 -8.92 13.28
C ASN A 64 -5.49 -8.81 14.20
N ASN A 65 -5.88 -7.58 14.48
CA ASN A 65 -7.19 -7.25 15.01
C ASN A 65 -8.19 -7.06 13.86
N ALA A 66 -9.47 -6.91 14.20
CA ALA A 66 -10.53 -6.74 13.21
C ALA A 66 -10.32 -5.54 12.27
N GLY A 67 -9.70 -4.45 12.75
CA GLY A 67 -9.34 -3.31 11.91
C GLY A 67 -8.26 -3.66 10.89
N ALA A 68 -7.22 -4.38 11.33
CA ALA A 68 -6.13 -4.81 10.46
C ALA A 68 -6.61 -5.81 9.40
N ASP A 69 -7.47 -6.75 9.78
CA ASP A 69 -8.10 -7.68 8.82
C ASP A 69 -8.95 -6.95 7.77
N LEU A 70 -9.73 -5.95 8.19
CA LEU A 70 -10.49 -5.11 7.27
C LEU A 70 -9.57 -4.33 6.33
N LEU A 71 -8.49 -3.74 6.85
CA LEU A 71 -7.52 -3.02 6.03
C LEU A 71 -6.82 -3.94 5.02
N GLN A 72 -6.41 -5.13 5.44
CA GLN A 72 -5.82 -6.14 4.54
C GLN A 72 -6.79 -6.52 3.41
N SER A 73 -8.08 -6.69 3.75
CA SER A 73 -9.13 -6.95 2.77
C SER A 73 -9.31 -5.77 1.80
N SER A 74 -9.33 -4.53 2.30
CA SER A 74 -9.40 -3.33 1.46
C SER A 74 -8.20 -3.23 0.51
N ILE A 75 -6.97 -3.47 0.98
CA ILE A 75 -5.77 -3.50 0.13
C ILE A 75 -5.92 -4.53 -0.98
N THR A 76 -6.35 -5.75 -0.62
CA THR A 76 -6.56 -6.84 -1.59
C THR A 76 -7.59 -6.44 -2.65
N GLN A 77 -8.73 -5.89 -2.24
CA GLN A 77 -9.79 -5.44 -3.15
C GLN A 77 -9.34 -4.27 -4.02
N GLY A 78 -8.59 -3.31 -3.45
CA GLY A 78 -8.02 -2.18 -4.16
C GLY A 78 -7.06 -2.63 -5.26
N ILE A 79 -6.22 -3.62 -4.98
CA ILE A 79 -5.31 -4.23 -5.98
C ILE A 79 -6.12 -4.87 -7.09
N VAL A 80 -7.06 -5.77 -6.77
CA VAL A 80 -7.89 -6.46 -7.79
C VAL A 80 -8.63 -5.44 -8.66
N SER A 81 -9.27 -4.45 -8.03
CA SER A 81 -10.00 -3.38 -8.70
C SER A 81 -9.09 -2.55 -9.61
N GLY A 82 -7.91 -2.16 -9.11
CA GLY A 82 -6.93 -1.41 -9.88
C GLY A 82 -6.42 -2.20 -11.09
N LEU A 83 -6.17 -3.50 -10.94
CA LEU A 83 -5.68 -4.35 -12.04
C LEU A 83 -6.74 -4.48 -13.15
N ILE A 84 -8.01 -4.61 -12.77
CA ILE A 84 -9.11 -4.64 -13.72
C ILE A 84 -9.25 -3.28 -14.43
N GLN A 85 -9.29 -2.19 -13.67
CA GLN A 85 -9.60 -0.86 -14.20
C GLN A 85 -8.44 -0.21 -14.97
N LYS A 86 -7.20 -0.34 -14.48
CA LYS A 86 -6.03 0.35 -15.04
C LYS A 86 -5.27 -0.49 -16.06
N ILE A 87 -5.20 -1.82 -15.86
CA ILE A 87 -4.47 -2.71 -16.77
C ILE A 87 -5.42 -3.40 -17.76
N GLY A 88 -6.72 -3.53 -17.41
CA GLY A 88 -7.69 -4.24 -18.24
C GLY A 88 -7.67 -5.76 -18.03
N LEU A 89 -7.16 -6.22 -16.87
CA LEU A 89 -7.13 -7.66 -16.57
C LEU A 89 -8.55 -8.18 -16.29
N LYS A 90 -8.76 -9.47 -16.62
CA LYS A 90 -9.97 -10.18 -16.21
C LYS A 90 -9.97 -10.36 -14.70
N SER A 91 -11.15 -10.35 -14.08
CA SER A 91 -11.33 -10.51 -12.63
C SER A 91 -10.58 -11.72 -12.09
N THR A 92 -10.71 -12.90 -12.73
CA THR A 92 -10.00 -14.12 -12.32
C THR A 92 -8.48 -13.96 -12.31
N THR A 93 -7.89 -13.34 -13.34
CA THR A 93 -6.44 -13.10 -13.42
C THR A 93 -5.99 -12.11 -12.36
N ALA A 94 -6.74 -11.02 -12.16
CA ALA A 94 -6.45 -10.03 -11.12
C ALA A 94 -6.50 -10.63 -9.71
N SER A 95 -7.46 -11.53 -9.43
CA SER A 95 -7.55 -12.26 -8.17
C SER A 95 -6.34 -13.17 -7.94
N VAL A 96 -5.94 -13.96 -8.94
CA VAL A 96 -4.75 -14.83 -8.83
C VAL A 96 -3.49 -14.01 -8.55
N ILE A 97 -3.33 -12.86 -9.21
CA ILE A 97 -2.21 -11.96 -8.94
C ILE A 97 -2.27 -11.47 -7.49
N ALA A 98 -3.42 -10.98 -7.03
CA ALA A 98 -3.56 -10.50 -5.65
C ALA A 98 -3.25 -11.59 -4.62
N GLU A 99 -3.71 -12.83 -4.82
CA GLU A 99 -3.44 -13.97 -3.94
C GLU A 99 -1.94 -14.29 -3.81
N VAL A 100 -1.18 -14.13 -4.89
CA VAL A 100 0.27 -14.34 -4.89
C VAL A 100 0.99 -13.16 -4.25
N VAL A 101 0.58 -11.94 -4.60
CA VAL A 101 1.33 -10.72 -4.29
C VAL A 101 1.09 -10.22 -2.88
N VAL A 102 -0.17 -10.21 -2.42
CA VAL A 102 -0.54 -9.60 -1.14
C VAL A 102 0.27 -10.17 0.03
N PRO A 103 0.42 -11.50 0.21
CA PRO A 103 1.21 -12.03 1.31
C PRO A 103 2.66 -11.56 1.31
N ILE A 104 3.29 -11.52 0.14
CA ILE A 104 4.70 -11.12 -0.03
C ILE A 104 4.86 -9.62 0.22
N LEU A 105 3.93 -8.81 -0.29
CA LEU A 105 3.92 -7.38 -0.05
C LEU A 105 3.72 -7.06 1.44
N MET A 106 2.78 -7.73 2.11
CA MET A 106 2.57 -7.56 3.55
C MET A 106 3.83 -7.92 4.36
N ASP A 107 4.50 -9.02 4.01
CA ASP A 107 5.75 -9.44 4.65
C ASP A 107 6.89 -8.42 4.44
N LEU A 108 7.04 -7.89 3.22
CA LEU A 108 8.04 -6.85 2.92
C LEU A 108 7.80 -5.56 3.73
N ILE A 109 6.55 -5.09 3.81
CA ILE A 109 6.21 -3.90 4.59
C ILE A 109 6.38 -4.16 6.09
N THR A 110 5.96 -5.34 6.57
CA THR A 110 6.13 -5.74 7.98
C THR A 110 7.60 -5.81 8.37
N LYS A 111 8.45 -6.42 7.53
CA LYS A 111 9.91 -6.41 7.73
C LYS A 111 10.47 -5.00 7.83
N LYS A 112 10.01 -4.09 6.97
CA LYS A 112 10.42 -2.68 7.00
C LYS A 112 9.95 -1.97 8.28
N ASN A 113 8.73 -2.24 8.74
CA ASN A 113 8.20 -1.67 9.97
C ASN A 113 8.95 -2.16 11.21
N ASN A 114 9.37 -3.42 11.22
CA ASN A 114 10.15 -4.02 12.31
C ASN A 114 11.62 -3.55 12.36
N GLU A 115 12.06 -2.66 11.45
CA GLU A 115 13.37 -2.01 11.57
C GLU A 115 13.41 -1.00 12.74
N THR A 116 12.25 -0.58 13.23
CA THR A 116 12.07 0.28 14.40
C THR A 116 11.25 -0.43 15.49
N PRO A 117 11.21 0.09 16.73
CA PRO A 117 10.34 -0.44 17.78
C PRO A 117 8.86 -0.49 17.37
N ASP A 118 8.10 -1.41 17.96
CA ASP A 118 6.67 -1.67 17.66
C ASP A 118 5.75 -0.45 17.79
N ASP A 119 6.15 0.55 18.57
CA ASP A 119 5.39 1.78 18.83
C ASP A 119 5.88 2.98 17.98
N ASP A 120 6.87 2.77 17.12
CA ASP A 120 7.40 3.78 16.20
C ASP A 120 6.75 3.68 14.82
N PRO A 121 5.86 4.63 14.45
CA PRO A 121 5.24 4.66 13.13
C PRO A 121 6.15 5.25 12.04
N SER A 122 7.40 5.62 12.34
CA SER A 122 8.29 6.32 11.41
C SER A 122 8.53 5.57 10.08
N PRO A 123 8.66 4.23 10.01
CA PRO A 123 8.82 3.54 8.73
C PRO A 123 7.55 3.65 7.89
N LEU A 124 6.38 3.47 8.49
CA LEU A 124 5.09 3.55 7.78
C LEU A 124 4.78 4.98 7.35
N ASN A 125 5.08 5.97 8.19
CA ASN A 125 4.99 7.38 7.83
C ASN A 125 5.92 7.74 6.67
N THR A 126 7.10 7.13 6.61
CA THR A 126 8.04 7.35 5.51
C THR A 126 7.58 6.67 4.22
N LEU A 127 7.03 5.46 4.32
CA LEU A 127 6.50 4.71 3.17
C LEU A 127 5.22 5.33 2.60
N PHE A 128 4.32 5.79 3.47
CA PHE A 128 2.95 6.14 3.11
C PHE A 128 2.58 7.60 3.41
N GLY A 129 3.26 8.28 4.31
CA GLY A 129 3.01 9.70 4.63
C GLY A 129 3.71 10.70 3.71
N GLY A 130 4.64 10.24 2.85
CA GLY A 130 5.69 11.10 2.28
C GLY A 130 5.40 11.90 1.00
N ASP A 131 4.39 11.57 0.18
CA ASP A 131 4.30 12.17 -1.17
C ASP A 131 3.05 13.02 -1.47
N ASP A 132 1.93 12.88 -0.75
CA ASP A 132 0.72 13.71 -1.02
C ASP A 132 0.61 14.95 -0.14
N ILE A 133 1.55 15.15 0.79
CA ILE A 133 1.82 16.47 1.41
C ILE A 133 2.91 17.22 0.62
N GLN A 134 3.16 16.83 -0.62
CA GLN A 134 3.89 17.63 -1.61
C GLN A 134 2.96 18.14 -2.72
N GLY A 135 1.73 18.46 -2.32
CA GLY A 135 0.83 19.36 -3.03
C GLY A 135 0.73 20.75 -2.38
N ASP A 136 1.58 21.11 -1.41
CA ASP A 136 1.84 22.52 -1.00
C ASP A 136 3.01 22.61 0.00
N PRO A 137 4.23 22.99 -0.40
CA PRO A 137 5.32 23.33 0.52
C PRO A 137 5.18 24.78 1.04
N GLY A 138 3.98 25.23 1.39
CA GLY A 138 3.70 26.62 1.74
C GLY A 138 2.48 26.77 2.65
N GLY A 139 2.70 26.66 3.97
CA GLY A 139 1.64 26.74 4.97
C GLY A 139 0.64 27.88 4.77
N ASN A 140 -0.62 27.54 4.51
CA ASN A 140 -1.72 28.51 4.54
C ASN A 140 -3.06 27.94 5.06
N LEU A 141 -3.19 26.63 5.29
CA LEU A 141 -4.48 26.05 5.73
C LEU A 141 -4.75 26.26 7.23
N PHE A 142 -3.73 26.15 8.08
CA PHE A 142 -3.89 26.45 9.52
C PHE A 142 -3.85 27.95 9.82
N ASN A 143 -3.17 28.76 9.00
CA ASN A 143 -3.04 30.20 9.24
C ASN A 143 -4.30 30.98 8.80
N ASN A 144 -5.03 30.52 7.78
CA ASN A 144 -6.28 31.16 7.35
C ASN A 144 -7.45 30.95 8.33
N LEU A 145 -7.44 29.90 9.16
CA LEU A 145 -8.47 29.70 10.19
C LEU A 145 -8.24 30.56 11.45
N LEU A 146 -6.99 30.98 11.69
CA LEU A 146 -6.63 31.85 12.82
C LEU A 146 -6.80 33.35 12.49
N ASN A 147 -6.78 33.72 11.21
CA ASN A 147 -6.97 35.12 10.76
C ASN A 147 -8.43 35.53 10.49
N LEU A 148 -9.40 34.64 10.71
CA LEU A 148 -10.84 34.92 10.51
C LEU A 148 -11.56 35.43 11.78
N LYS A 149 -10.81 35.76 12.85
CA LYS A 149 -11.34 36.30 14.12
C LYS A 149 -10.70 37.62 14.57
N LYS A 150 -10.40 38.53 13.65
CA LYS A 150 -10.16 39.95 13.99
C LYS A 150 -11.00 40.87 13.13
#